data_AF-A0A7C9AQT1-F1
#
_entry.id   AF-A0A7C9AQT1-F1
#
_cell.length_a   1.000
_cell.length_b   1.000
_cell.length_c   1.000
_cell.angle_alpha   90.00
_cell.angle_beta   90.00
_cell.angle_gamma   90.00
#
_symmetry.space_group_name_H-M   'P 1'
#
loop_
_entity.id
_entity.type
_entity.pdbx_description
1 polymer ?
#
loop_
_entity_poly.entity_id
_entity_poly.type
_entity_poly.pdbx_seq_one_letter_code
_entity_poly.pdbx_strand_id
1 'polypeptide(L)'
;VNTSLIDMPPRFGELTSLQSLDRFIVGENNGSDALSGMNLAESLVIYFTKQRESAVSEAGKANLKGKKLTLLFLKFEYDSVMEAEELLEHLQPPSTLRHLEVDGWNGERFPQWGIHQLPNLVSVDIVDCKRCRN
;
A
#
# COMPACT_ATOMS: atom_id res chain seq x y z
N VAL A 1 19.15 20.36 -1.90
CA VAL A 1 17.85 20.45 -2.61
C VAL A 1 17.05 19.25 -2.18
N ASN A 2 15.95 19.46 -1.45
CA ASN A 2 15.12 18.36 -0.96
C ASN A 2 14.19 17.93 -2.11
N THR A 3 14.65 16.99 -2.94
CA THR A 3 13.90 16.49 -4.11
C THR A 3 13.08 15.26 -3.76
N SER A 4 12.45 15.24 -2.59
CA SER A 4 11.47 14.19 -2.25
C SER A 4 10.23 14.39 -3.11
N LEU A 5 9.93 13.41 -3.96
CA LEU A 5 8.67 13.35 -4.69
C LEU A 5 7.53 13.31 -3.65
N ILE A 6 6.58 14.23 -3.74
CA ILE A 6 5.43 14.33 -2.80
C ILE A 6 4.12 13.87 -3.44
N ASP A 7 4.15 13.60 -4.75
CA ASP A 7 2.98 13.17 -5.52
C ASP A 7 3.43 12.52 -6.85
N MET A 8 2.57 11.71 -7.43
CA MET A 8 2.73 11.24 -8.80
C MET A 8 2.29 12.34 -9.78
N PRO A 9 2.82 12.36 -11.01
CA PRO A 9 2.35 13.27 -12.05
C PRO A 9 0.83 13.15 -12.26
N PRO A 10 0.12 14.22 -12.67
CA PRO A 10 -1.29 14.12 -13.01
C PRO A 10 -1.55 13.01 -14.03
N ARG A 11 -2.67 12.29 -13.86
CA ARG A 11 -3.10 11.21 -14.76
C ARG A 11 -2.16 10.00 -14.81
N PHE A 12 -1.28 9.82 -13.82
CA PHE A 12 -0.38 8.66 -13.75
C PHE A 12 -1.14 7.32 -13.76
N GLY A 13 -2.35 7.28 -13.19
CA GLY A 13 -3.26 6.13 -13.24
C GLY A 13 -3.70 5.69 -14.65
N GLU A 14 -3.48 6.50 -15.68
CA GLU A 14 -3.84 6.16 -17.07
C GLU A 14 -2.77 5.30 -17.79
N LEU A 15 -1.63 5.05 -17.13
CA LEU A 15 -0.55 4.21 -17.64
C LEU A 15 -0.88 2.71 -17.51
N THR A 16 -1.92 2.25 -18.20
CA THR A 16 -2.45 0.87 -18.09
C THR A 16 -1.50 -0.23 -18.58
N SER A 17 -0.51 0.13 -19.41
CA SER A 17 0.51 -0.81 -19.90
C SER A 17 1.72 -0.94 -18.96
N LEU A 18 1.75 -0.22 -17.84
CA LEU A 18 2.84 -0.26 -16.87
C LEU A 18 2.85 -1.61 -16.13
N GLN A 19 4.02 -2.28 -16.13
CA GLN A 19 4.21 -3.60 -15.51
C GLN A 19 5.17 -3.59 -14.33
N SER A 20 6.06 -2.58 -14.25
CA SER A 20 6.95 -2.37 -13.13
C SER A 20 6.80 -0.94 -12.61
N LEU A 21 6.82 -0.81 -11.28
CA LEU A 21 6.75 0.47 -10.61
C LEU A 21 7.40 0.34 -9.24
N ASP A 22 8.60 0.91 -9.10
CA ASP A 22 9.35 0.82 -7.85
C ASP A 22 8.65 1.58 -6.72
N ARG A 23 8.11 2.76 -7.04
CA ARG A 23 7.54 3.68 -6.05
C ARG A 23 6.27 4.33 -6.55
N PHE A 24 5.22 4.27 -5.72
CA PHE A 24 3.98 5.01 -5.89
C PHE A 24 3.74 5.91 -4.69
N ILE A 25 3.38 7.16 -4.92
CA ILE A 25 3.09 8.13 -3.86
C ILE A 25 1.62 8.50 -3.92
N VAL A 26 0.90 8.22 -2.85
CA VAL A 26 -0.48 8.65 -2.67
C VAL A 26 -0.44 10.13 -2.31
N GLY A 27 -0.96 10.96 -3.22
CA GLY A 27 -0.87 12.41 -3.15
C GLY A 27 -2.20 13.10 -3.44
N GLU A 28 -2.14 14.34 -3.93
CA GLU A 28 -3.31 15.08 -4.40
C GLU A 28 -3.77 14.57 -5.77
N ASN A 29 -2.82 14.43 -6.70
CA ASN A 29 -3.08 14.07 -8.09
C ASN A 29 -3.56 12.63 -8.25
N ASN A 30 -3.05 11.70 -7.43
CA ASN A 30 -3.34 10.28 -7.56
C ASN A 30 -3.58 9.65 -6.18
N GLY A 31 -4.76 9.05 -6.03
CA GLY A 31 -5.05 8.11 -4.95
C GLY A 31 -4.48 6.73 -5.25
N SER A 32 -4.59 5.80 -4.30
CA SER A 32 -4.17 4.40 -4.52
C SER A 32 -5.00 3.70 -5.60
N ASP A 33 -6.20 4.20 -5.90
CA ASP A 33 -7.08 3.72 -6.98
C ASP A 33 -6.46 3.88 -8.38
N ALA A 34 -5.49 4.78 -8.54
CA ALA A 34 -4.71 4.91 -9.77
C ALA A 34 -3.95 3.63 -10.13
N LEU A 35 -3.67 2.75 -9.15
CA LEU A 35 -3.03 1.46 -9.39
C LEU A 35 -3.96 0.46 -10.06
N SER A 36 -5.28 0.67 -10.05
CA SER A 36 -6.30 -0.30 -10.49
C SER A 36 -6.07 -0.83 -11.92
N GLY A 37 -5.70 0.07 -12.84
CA GLY A 37 -5.49 -0.25 -14.26
C GLY A 37 -4.11 -0.81 -14.61
N MET A 38 -3.19 -0.90 -13.65
CA MET A 38 -1.80 -1.32 -13.87
C MET A 38 -1.60 -2.80 -13.56
N ASN A 39 -0.90 -3.51 -14.44
CA ASN A 39 -0.58 -4.93 -14.31
C ASN A 39 0.79 -5.13 -13.63
N LEU A 40 0.97 -4.52 -12.46
CA LEU A 40 2.25 -4.53 -11.76
C LEU A 40 2.65 -5.93 -11.27
N ALA A 41 3.96 -6.20 -11.34
CA ALA A 41 4.58 -7.44 -10.89
C ALA A 41 5.81 -7.17 -10.01
N GLU A 42 6.33 -8.24 -9.40
CA GLU A 42 7.58 -8.24 -8.62
C GLU A 42 7.49 -7.47 -7.30
N SER A 43 7.70 -6.15 -7.33
CA SER A 43 7.79 -5.32 -6.13
C SER A 43 7.04 -4.00 -6.31
N LEU A 44 6.43 -3.52 -5.22
CA LEU A 44 5.78 -2.22 -5.18
C LEU A 44 5.98 -1.58 -3.80
N VAL A 45 6.38 -0.31 -3.80
CA VAL A 45 6.52 0.52 -2.61
C VAL A 45 5.47 1.63 -2.66
N ILE A 46 4.57 1.69 -1.67
CA ILE A 46 3.50 2.70 -1.60
C ILE A 46 3.73 3.63 -0.42
N TYR A 47 3.81 4.93 -0.71
CA TYR A 47 3.96 5.98 0.30
C TYR A 47 2.63 6.69 0.53
N PHE A 48 2.15 6.64 1.78
CA PHE A 48 1.02 7.40 2.28
C PHE A 48 1.56 8.63 3.02
N THR A 49 1.76 9.72 2.27
CA THR A 49 2.45 10.92 2.75
C THR A 49 1.54 11.92 3.45
N LYS A 50 0.22 11.82 3.23
CA LYS A 50 -0.78 12.69 3.84
C LYS A 50 -2.13 11.99 3.96
N GLN A 51 -2.93 12.46 4.92
CA GLN A 51 -4.31 12.05 5.11
C GLN A 51 -5.16 12.44 3.88
N ARG A 52 -6.05 11.54 3.48
CA ARG A 52 -6.96 11.74 2.34
C ARG A 52 -8.31 11.14 2.69
N GLU A 53 -9.37 11.95 2.63
CA GLU A 53 -10.72 11.54 3.01
C GLU A 53 -11.21 10.30 2.24
N SER A 54 -10.78 10.16 0.98
CA SER A 54 -11.13 9.04 0.12
C SER A 54 -10.18 7.84 0.22
N ALA A 55 -9.16 7.86 1.09
CA ALA A 55 -8.08 6.87 1.10
C ALA A 55 -8.56 5.42 1.24
N VAL A 56 -9.50 5.16 2.15
CA VAL A 56 -10.07 3.81 2.36
C VAL A 56 -10.85 3.34 1.12
N SER A 57 -11.64 4.23 0.52
CA SER A 57 -12.42 3.91 -0.68
C SER A 57 -11.52 3.66 -1.91
N GLU A 58 -10.39 4.36 -1.98
CA GLU A 58 -9.40 4.23 -3.05
C GLU A 58 -8.55 2.96 -2.88
N ALA A 59 -8.24 2.59 -1.64
CA ALA A 59 -7.54 1.35 -1.35
C ALA A 59 -8.32 0.13 -1.86
N GLY A 60 -9.64 0.10 -1.65
CA GLY A 60 -10.50 -0.96 -2.17
C GLY A 60 -10.55 -1.02 -3.70
N LYS A 61 -10.27 0.09 -4.39
CA LYS A 61 -10.23 0.17 -5.86
C LYS A 61 -8.86 -0.15 -6.45
N ALA A 62 -7.78 -0.03 -5.66
CA ALA A 62 -6.41 -0.26 -6.11
C ALA A 62 -6.17 -1.66 -6.71
N ASN A 63 -7.01 -2.64 -6.32
CA ASN A 63 -7.02 -4.01 -6.83
C ASN A 63 -5.62 -4.67 -6.74
N LEU A 64 -4.94 -4.55 -5.59
CA LEU A 64 -3.64 -5.21 -5.41
C LEU A 64 -3.77 -6.73 -5.46
N LYS A 65 -4.90 -7.27 -5.00
CA LYS A 65 -5.23 -8.70 -5.04
C LYS A 65 -5.13 -9.32 -6.44
N GLY A 66 -5.40 -8.55 -7.49
CA GLY A 66 -5.29 -8.98 -8.89
C GLY A 66 -3.88 -8.88 -9.50
N LYS A 67 -2.89 -8.38 -8.75
CA LYS A 67 -1.52 -8.15 -9.23
C LYS A 67 -0.62 -9.36 -8.97
N LYS A 68 0.59 -9.34 -9.56
CA LYS A 68 1.60 -10.41 -9.40
C LYS A 68 2.79 -9.95 -8.57
N LEU A 69 2.49 -9.29 -7.44
CA LEU A 69 3.50 -8.76 -6.53
C LEU A 69 4.02 -9.87 -5.61
N THR A 70 5.35 -9.94 -5.48
CA THR A 70 6.03 -10.81 -4.52
C THR A 70 6.53 -10.02 -3.30
N LEU A 71 6.72 -8.71 -3.44
CA LEU A 71 7.09 -7.79 -2.37
C LEU A 71 6.15 -6.59 -2.37
N LEU A 72 5.62 -6.24 -1.20
CA LEU A 72 4.83 -5.05 -0.98
C LEU A 72 5.37 -4.32 0.25
N PHE A 73 5.79 -3.08 0.05
CA PHE A 73 6.19 -2.20 1.13
C PHE A 73 5.19 -1.05 1.22
N LEU A 74 4.69 -0.80 2.42
CA LEU A 74 3.75 0.28 2.72
C LEU A 74 4.39 1.20 3.75
N LYS A 75 4.39 2.50 3.48
CA LYS A 75 4.89 3.50 4.43
C LYS A 75 3.82 4.51 4.78
N PHE A 76 3.53 4.61 6.06
CA PHE A 76 2.62 5.61 6.62
C PHE A 76 3.43 6.71 7.28
N GLU A 77 3.40 7.92 6.70
CA GLU A 77 4.16 9.07 7.23
C GLU A 77 3.32 10.01 8.12
N TYR A 78 2.05 9.68 8.35
CA TYR A 78 1.13 10.48 9.17
C TYR A 78 0.46 9.66 10.28
N ASP A 79 0.13 10.33 11.38
CA ASP A 79 -0.44 9.69 12.57
C ASP A 79 -1.97 9.64 12.53
N SER A 80 -2.52 8.69 11.75
CA SER A 80 -3.96 8.34 11.79
C SER A 80 -4.15 6.83 11.96
N VAL A 81 -4.63 6.44 13.14
CA VAL A 81 -4.77 5.03 13.56
C VAL A 81 -5.84 4.30 12.78
N MET A 82 -7.04 4.89 12.71
CA MET A 82 -8.20 4.24 12.08
C MET A 82 -7.98 4.05 10.59
N GLU A 83 -7.32 5.01 9.94
CA GLU A 83 -7.04 4.91 8.52
C GLU A 83 -6.03 3.83 8.21
N ALA A 84 -4.95 3.67 8.98
CA ALA A 84 -3.94 2.65 8.67
C ALA A 84 -4.54 1.23 8.69
N GLU A 85 -5.37 0.91 9.68
CA GLU A 85 -6.06 -0.38 9.77
C GLU A 85 -7.06 -0.60 8.63
N GLU A 86 -7.98 0.34 8.43
CA GLU A 86 -9.01 0.22 7.40
C GLU A 86 -8.41 0.23 5.99
N LEU A 87 -7.37 1.03 5.76
CA LEU A 87 -6.69 1.10 4.48
C LEU A 87 -6.00 -0.22 4.16
N LEU A 88 -5.29 -0.81 5.12
CA LEU A 88 -4.64 -2.11 4.92
C LEU A 88 -5.66 -3.25 4.75
N GLU A 89 -6.81 -3.17 5.43
CA GLU A 89 -7.94 -4.10 5.23
C GLU A 89 -8.45 -4.07 3.78
N HIS A 90 -8.54 -2.88 3.17
CA HIS A 90 -9.09 -2.71 1.83
C HIS A 90 -8.08 -2.90 0.70
N LEU A 91 -6.79 -2.62 0.93
CA LEU A 91 -5.74 -2.83 -0.08
C LEU A 91 -5.65 -4.28 -0.54
N GLN A 92 -5.82 -5.23 0.37
CA GLN A 92 -5.74 -6.68 0.19
C GLN A 92 -4.60 -7.15 -0.74
N PRO A 93 -3.45 -7.56 -0.19
CA PRO A 93 -2.33 -8.05 -1.01
C PRO A 93 -2.70 -9.28 -1.87
N PRO A 94 -1.97 -9.51 -2.98
CA PRO A 94 -2.18 -10.69 -3.81
C PRO A 94 -1.66 -11.97 -3.16
N SER A 95 -2.23 -13.11 -3.50
CA SER A 95 -1.77 -14.44 -3.01
C SER A 95 -0.36 -14.82 -3.47
N THR A 96 0.19 -14.10 -4.44
CA THR A 96 1.59 -14.22 -4.90
C THR A 96 2.59 -13.54 -3.96
N LEU A 97 2.11 -12.76 -2.99
CA LEU A 97 2.96 -12.01 -2.06
C LEU A 97 3.79 -12.96 -1.19
N ARG A 98 5.08 -12.66 -1.09
CA ARG A 98 6.06 -13.38 -0.26
C ARG A 98 6.57 -12.52 0.89
N HIS A 99 6.68 -11.21 0.71
CA HIS A 99 7.18 -10.29 1.71
C HIS A 99 6.23 -9.09 1.82
N LEU A 100 5.75 -8.85 3.04
CA LEU A 100 4.99 -7.66 3.39
C LEU A 100 5.79 -6.85 4.40
N GLU A 101 6.06 -5.60 4.09
CA GLU A 101 6.64 -4.66 5.04
C GLU A 101 5.70 -3.48 5.24
N VAL A 102 5.48 -3.11 6.50
CA VAL A 102 4.64 -1.97 6.89
C VAL A 102 5.42 -1.09 7.84
N ASP A 103 5.83 0.07 7.35
CA ASP A 103 6.57 1.09 8.08
C ASP A 103 5.61 2.20 8.55
N GLY A 104 5.82 2.69 9.77
CA GLY A 104 4.97 3.68 10.42
C GLY A 104 3.61 3.13 10.85
N TRP A 105 3.53 1.82 11.15
CA TRP A 105 2.25 1.20 11.53
C TRP A 105 1.70 1.80 12.84
N ASN A 106 0.52 2.40 12.76
CA ASN A 106 -0.16 3.01 13.91
C ASN A 106 -1.46 2.29 14.30
N GLY A 107 -1.74 1.12 13.72
CA GLY A 107 -2.86 0.26 14.09
C GLY A 107 -2.57 -0.60 15.32
N GLU A 108 -3.63 -1.04 15.99
CA GLU A 108 -3.61 -2.02 17.09
C GLU A 108 -3.92 -3.44 16.59
N ARG A 109 -4.64 -3.59 15.48
CA ARG A 109 -5.08 -4.88 14.94
C ARG A 109 -4.58 -5.10 13.53
N PHE A 110 -4.06 -6.30 13.29
CA PHE A 110 -3.77 -6.74 11.93
C PHE A 110 -5.08 -7.01 11.15
N PRO A 111 -5.10 -6.78 9.82
CA PRO A 111 -6.27 -7.01 8.99
C PRO A 111 -6.91 -8.41 9.11
N GLN A 112 -8.23 -8.47 8.95
CA GLN A 112 -9.03 -9.70 9.02
C GLN A 112 -8.72 -10.66 7.88
N TRP A 113 -8.31 -10.16 6.72
CA TRP A 113 -7.90 -11.06 5.64
C TRP A 113 -6.78 -12.01 6.09
N GLY A 114 -5.90 -11.53 6.98
CA GLY A 114 -4.95 -12.33 7.74
C GLY A 114 -3.91 -13.08 6.90
N ILE A 115 -2.89 -13.60 7.57
CA ILE A 115 -1.79 -14.32 6.90
C ILE A 115 -2.30 -15.57 6.18
N HIS A 116 -3.40 -16.18 6.63
CA HIS A 116 -4.00 -17.37 6.01
C HIS A 116 -4.47 -17.15 4.57
N GLN A 117 -4.77 -15.92 4.14
CA GLN A 117 -5.11 -15.61 2.75
C GLN A 117 -3.89 -15.41 1.83
N LEU A 118 -2.68 -15.46 2.40
CA LEU A 118 -1.41 -15.29 1.68
C LEU A 118 -0.58 -16.58 1.76
N PRO A 119 -0.90 -17.60 0.94
CA PRO A 119 -0.29 -18.93 1.05
C PRO A 119 1.22 -18.96 0.75
N ASN A 120 1.73 -17.94 0.06
CA ASN A 120 3.14 -17.81 -0.30
C ASN A 120 3.93 -16.88 0.63
N LEU A 121 3.28 -16.32 1.66
CA LEU A 121 3.91 -15.35 2.55
C LEU A 121 5.03 -16.01 3.35
N VAL A 122 6.20 -15.38 3.30
CA VAL A 122 7.43 -15.83 3.95
C VAL A 122 7.76 -14.93 5.14
N SER A 123 7.62 -13.61 4.98
CA SER A 123 7.85 -12.65 6.08
C SER A 123 6.80 -11.55 6.11
N VAL A 124 6.56 -11.07 7.33
CA VAL A 124 5.81 -9.85 7.62
C VAL A 124 6.68 -9.03 8.57
N ASP A 125 7.06 -7.86 8.12
CA ASP A 125 7.91 -6.94 8.87
C ASP A 125 7.08 -5.69 9.19
N ILE A 126 6.88 -5.42 10.49
CA ILE A 126 6.16 -4.25 10.97
C ILE A 126 7.16 -3.33 11.65
N VAL A 127 7.46 -2.21 11.02
CA VAL A 127 8.52 -1.26 11.41
C VAL A 127 7.88 0.01 11.99
N ASP A 128 8.59 0.64 12.93
CA ASP A 128 8.16 1.87 13.61
C ASP A 128 6.72 1.79 14.15
N CYS A 129 6.38 0.62 14.70
CA CYS A 129 5.06 0.37 15.25
C CYS A 129 4.82 1.15 16.54
N LYS A 130 3.92 2.14 16.50
CA LYS A 130 3.65 3.01 17.66
C LYS A 130 2.73 2.37 18.71
N ARG A 131 1.94 1.37 18.32
CA ARG A 131 0.86 0.79 19.15
C ARG A 131 0.88 -0.73 19.28
N CYS A 132 1.91 -1.39 18.75
CA CYS A 132 2.08 -2.83 18.94
C CYS A 132 2.26 -3.11 20.42
N ARG A 133 1.46 -4.03 20.95
CA ARG A 133 1.63 -4.54 22.32
C ARG A 133 2.48 -5.80 22.25
N ASN A 134 3.46 -5.88 23.15
CA ASN A 134 4.22 -7.11 23.41
C ASN A 134 3.39 -8.13 24.18
#